data_AF-A0A5C4SSL8-F1
#
_entry.id   AF-A0A5C4SSL8-F1
#
_cell.length_a   1.000
_cell.length_b   1.000
_cell.length_c   1.000
_cell.angle_alpha   90.00
_cell.angle_beta   90.00
_cell.angle_gamma   90.00
#
_symmetry.space_group_name_H-M   'P 1'
#
loop_
_entity.id
_entity.type
_entity.pdbx_description
1 polymer ?
#
loop_
_entity_poly.entity_id
_entity_poly.type
_entity_poly.pdbx_seq_one_letter_code
_entity_poly.pdbx_strand_id
1 'polypeptide(L)'
;MIPPSASPTPHPAWSVRGAMLAGALGILVLLGGFGTWSVFSSIAGAVVASGQIEVDRNRQVVQHIDGGVVADILVDEGDLVEKGQTLLRLDEADLRSELTITEGQLFEMMARRGRLEAERDEAAAIEFDPHLRELAKDRAEVDDLVQGQERLFRARRASVQREVEQLEKRAAQIEDQIIGVLAQQAATREQLLLIDQELSNQQSLLDRGLAQASVVLNLRRTRANLQGTLGELIASEAQARGRITELEIETLKLGTQRREEAITRLRDLRYQELELMETRRSLLDRLDRLEITAPVSGIVYGMTVRTPRSVIRPADPVLFLVPQDRPLVIAARVAPTDIDQIHVGQAVSIRLPALDQRQTPELFGSVTLFSADAFQDEASGQSYYRAEIKLDPGEMERLPAGTVLIPGMPVESYIRTADRSPLAYLVKPLADYFVKAFRET
;
A
#
# COMPACT_ATOMS: atom_id res chain seq x y z
N MET A 1 113.03 -38.99 68.65
CA MET A 1 113.60 -37.68 68.29
C MET A 1 112.90 -37.20 67.03
N ILE A 2 112.16 -36.10 67.12
CA ILE A 2 111.39 -35.45 66.04
C ILE A 2 112.36 -34.70 65.11
N PRO A 3 112.16 -34.69 63.79
CA PRO A 3 112.63 -33.61 62.91
C PRO A 3 111.48 -32.78 62.31
N PRO A 4 111.75 -31.55 61.86
CA PRO A 4 110.85 -30.40 62.00
C PRO A 4 110.02 -30.04 60.76
N SER A 5 108.99 -29.23 61.00
CA SER A 5 108.00 -28.65 60.09
C SER A 5 108.59 -27.76 58.98
N ALA A 6 108.13 -27.96 57.74
CA ALA A 6 108.36 -27.06 56.60
C ALA A 6 107.32 -25.92 56.57
N SER A 7 107.79 -24.72 56.21
CA SER A 7 107.02 -23.48 56.04
C SER A 7 106.19 -23.46 54.72
N PRO A 8 105.03 -22.78 54.68
CA PRO A 8 104.18 -22.74 53.48
C PRO A 8 104.56 -21.63 52.49
N THR A 9 104.39 -21.91 51.20
CA THR A 9 104.50 -20.97 50.05
C THR A 9 103.21 -20.16 49.84
N PRO A 10 103.26 -18.93 49.30
CA PRO A 10 102.08 -18.08 49.09
C PRO A 10 101.28 -18.44 47.82
N HIS A 11 99.94 -18.37 47.90
CA HIS A 11 99.01 -18.52 46.77
C HIS A 11 98.70 -17.17 46.08
N PRO A 12 98.49 -17.12 44.75
CA PRO A 12 98.21 -15.90 44.00
C PRO A 12 96.77 -15.39 44.25
N ALA A 13 96.61 -14.08 44.47
CA ALA A 13 95.32 -13.45 44.67
C ALA A 13 94.60 -13.19 43.33
N TRP A 14 93.38 -13.73 43.17
CA TRP A 14 92.48 -13.40 42.05
C TRP A 14 91.88 -11.99 42.20
N SER A 15 91.90 -11.20 41.13
CA SER A 15 91.38 -9.84 41.12
C SER A 15 89.85 -9.81 41.07
N VAL A 16 89.22 -9.48 42.20
CA VAL A 16 87.75 -9.42 42.42
C VAL A 16 87.01 -8.45 41.48
N ARG A 17 87.70 -7.44 40.93
CA ARG A 17 87.07 -6.38 40.12
C ARG A 17 86.49 -6.86 38.78
N GLY A 18 87.11 -7.86 38.13
CA GLY A 18 86.64 -8.39 36.84
C GLY A 18 85.33 -9.19 36.97
N ALA A 19 85.21 -9.99 38.02
CA ALA A 19 84.00 -10.76 38.30
C ALA A 19 82.81 -9.87 38.69
N MET A 20 83.06 -8.77 39.44
CA MET A 20 82.00 -7.81 39.79
C MET A 20 81.47 -7.03 38.59
N LEU A 21 82.35 -6.59 37.66
CA LEU A 21 81.92 -5.91 36.44
C LEU A 21 81.16 -6.83 35.49
N ALA A 22 81.60 -8.09 35.34
CA ALA A 22 80.87 -9.10 34.57
C ALA A 22 79.50 -9.40 35.19
N GLY A 23 79.42 -9.48 36.54
CA GLY A 23 78.16 -9.63 37.26
C GLY A 23 77.23 -8.44 37.08
N ALA A 24 77.73 -7.20 37.20
CA ALA A 24 76.95 -5.98 37.02
C ALA A 24 76.43 -5.83 35.58
N LEU A 25 77.25 -6.15 34.57
CA LEU A 25 76.84 -6.16 33.17
C LEU A 25 75.80 -7.26 32.90
N GLY A 26 75.98 -8.45 33.47
CA GLY A 26 75.00 -9.54 33.39
C GLY A 26 73.65 -9.16 33.98
N ILE A 27 73.63 -8.48 35.13
CA ILE A 27 72.41 -7.95 35.76
C ILE A 27 71.75 -6.88 34.87
N LEU A 28 72.54 -5.98 34.27
CA LEU A 28 72.02 -4.91 33.41
C LEU A 28 71.43 -5.47 32.11
N VAL A 29 72.05 -6.48 31.51
CA VAL A 29 71.49 -7.18 30.34
C VAL A 29 70.25 -7.98 30.71
N LEU A 30 70.21 -8.61 31.89
CA LEU A 30 69.05 -9.38 32.33
C LEU A 30 67.87 -8.48 32.67
N LEU A 31 68.05 -7.44 33.49
CA LEU A 31 67.00 -6.48 33.84
C LEU A 31 66.60 -5.60 32.65
N GLY A 32 67.57 -5.13 31.86
CA GLY A 32 67.32 -4.33 30.66
C GLY A 32 66.65 -5.14 29.54
N GLY A 33 67.14 -6.34 29.28
CA GLY A 33 66.60 -7.27 28.29
C GLY A 33 65.23 -7.80 28.68
N PHE A 34 65.07 -8.32 29.89
CA PHE A 34 63.79 -8.82 30.40
C PHE A 34 62.78 -7.69 30.61
N GLY A 35 63.22 -6.52 31.08
CA GLY A 35 62.36 -5.34 31.26
C GLY A 35 61.84 -4.81 29.92
N THR A 36 62.70 -4.69 28.92
CA THR A 36 62.30 -4.29 27.57
C THR A 36 61.37 -5.34 26.97
N TRP A 37 61.73 -6.63 27.03
CA TRP A 37 60.88 -7.70 26.51
C TRP A 37 59.52 -7.79 27.21
N SER A 38 59.46 -7.63 28.53
CA SER A 38 58.21 -7.70 29.31
C SER A 38 57.26 -6.54 29.06
N VAL A 39 57.74 -5.42 28.50
CA VAL A 39 56.93 -4.26 28.12
C VAL A 39 56.51 -4.34 26.65
N PHE A 40 57.41 -4.75 25.76
CA PHE A 40 57.15 -4.76 24.31
C PHE A 40 56.55 -6.06 23.78
N SER A 41 56.61 -7.17 24.53
CA SER A 41 55.94 -8.40 24.14
C SER A 41 54.44 -8.31 24.44
N SER A 42 53.61 -8.71 23.48
CA SER A 42 52.18 -8.92 23.68
C SER A 42 51.88 -10.40 23.88
N ILE A 43 51.02 -10.70 24.86
CA ILE A 43 50.39 -12.01 25.04
C ILE A 43 48.91 -11.82 24.71
N ALA A 44 48.41 -12.61 23.77
CA ALA A 44 46.99 -12.62 23.43
C ALA A 44 46.20 -13.25 24.59
N GLY A 45 45.27 -12.49 25.17
CA GLY A 45 44.32 -13.00 26.16
C GLY A 45 43.15 -13.69 25.47
N ALA A 46 42.52 -14.63 26.16
CA ALA A 46 41.26 -15.24 25.73
C ALA A 46 40.33 -15.42 26.92
N VAL A 47 39.06 -15.06 26.74
CA VAL A 47 37.98 -15.42 27.67
C VAL A 47 37.41 -16.74 27.20
N VAL A 48 37.35 -17.71 28.11
CA VAL A 48 36.78 -19.03 27.83
C VAL A 48 35.32 -19.00 28.22
N ALA A 49 34.45 -19.19 27.24
CA ALA A 49 33.01 -19.28 27.43
C ALA A 49 32.53 -20.64 26.93
N SER A 50 31.81 -21.36 27.79
CA SER A 50 31.15 -22.60 27.40
C SER A 50 29.80 -22.28 26.76
N GLY A 51 29.41 -23.06 25.75
CA GLY A 51 28.20 -22.78 25.00
C GLY A 51 27.65 -24.03 24.34
N GLN A 52 26.65 -23.82 23.50
CA GLN A 52 26.10 -24.86 22.66
C GLN A 52 25.75 -24.31 21.28
N ILE A 53 25.76 -25.20 20.28
CA ILE A 53 25.25 -24.87 18.95
C ILE A 53 23.73 -24.72 19.04
N GLU A 54 23.19 -23.60 18.59
CA GLU A 54 21.75 -23.36 18.46
C GLU A 54 21.41 -23.09 16.99
N VAL A 55 20.19 -23.47 16.58
CA VAL A 55 19.62 -22.91 15.36
C VAL A 55 19.22 -21.49 15.67
N ASP A 56 19.50 -20.55 14.75
CA ASP A 56 18.97 -19.19 14.84
C ASP A 56 17.44 -19.26 15.08
N ARG A 57 17.00 -18.87 16.28
CA ARG A 57 15.64 -19.11 16.80
C ARG A 57 14.61 -18.16 16.21
N ASN A 58 14.85 -17.64 15.01
CA ASN A 58 13.94 -16.70 14.38
C ASN A 58 12.78 -17.46 13.70
N ARG A 59 11.83 -17.88 14.54
CA ARG A 59 10.54 -18.42 14.09
C ARG A 59 9.79 -17.32 13.35
N GLN A 60 9.32 -17.61 12.14
CA GLN A 60 8.52 -16.65 11.39
C GLN A 60 7.06 -16.77 11.81
N VAL A 61 6.48 -15.70 12.33
CA VAL A 61 5.06 -15.66 12.67
C VAL A 61 4.22 -15.54 11.39
N VAL A 62 3.17 -16.35 11.29
CA VAL A 62 2.14 -16.25 10.27
C VAL A 62 0.87 -15.73 10.93
N GLN A 63 0.37 -14.60 10.44
CA GLN A 63 -0.79 -13.89 10.97
C GLN A 63 -1.61 -13.28 9.82
N HIS A 64 -2.89 -13.00 10.06
CA HIS A 64 -3.78 -12.36 9.08
C HIS A 64 -4.20 -10.97 9.57
N ILE A 65 -4.16 -9.96 8.69
CA ILE A 65 -4.44 -8.56 9.06
C ILE A 65 -5.89 -8.35 9.52
N ASP A 66 -6.86 -8.90 8.80
CA ASP A 66 -8.29 -8.67 9.03
C ASP A 66 -8.90 -9.71 10.00
N GLY A 67 -8.21 -10.83 10.27
CA GLY A 67 -8.83 -11.99 10.93
C GLY A 67 -9.96 -12.63 10.11
N GLY A 68 -10.74 -13.51 10.71
CA GLY A 68 -11.87 -14.17 10.04
C GLY A 68 -12.23 -15.55 10.62
N VAL A 69 -13.26 -16.17 10.05
CA VAL A 69 -13.63 -17.57 10.35
C VAL A 69 -12.81 -18.49 9.44
N VAL A 70 -12.18 -19.52 10.00
CA VAL A 70 -11.43 -20.50 9.19
C VAL A 70 -12.40 -21.43 8.46
N ALA A 71 -12.31 -21.47 7.14
CA ALA A 71 -13.03 -22.42 6.30
C ALA A 71 -12.29 -23.76 6.25
N ASP A 72 -11.03 -23.72 5.82
CA ASP A 72 -10.19 -24.91 5.61
C ASP A 72 -8.82 -24.75 6.28
N ILE A 73 -8.32 -25.85 6.83
CA ILE A 73 -6.95 -25.99 7.33
C ILE A 73 -6.27 -27.03 6.43
N LEU A 74 -5.19 -26.63 5.75
CA LEU A 74 -4.52 -27.45 4.72
C LEU A 74 -3.21 -28.07 5.20
N VAL A 75 -2.78 -27.75 6.42
CA VAL A 75 -1.52 -28.19 7.03
C VAL A 75 -1.75 -28.60 8.47
N ASP A 76 -0.97 -29.56 8.95
CA ASP A 76 -0.96 -30.02 10.33
C ASP A 76 0.35 -29.63 11.05
N GLU A 77 0.32 -29.74 12.38
CA GLU A 77 1.50 -29.48 13.22
C GLU A 77 2.63 -30.47 12.87
N GLY A 78 3.81 -29.93 12.53
CA GLY A 78 4.97 -30.74 12.11
C GLY A 78 5.11 -30.92 10.61
N ASP A 79 4.17 -30.45 9.79
CA ASP A 79 4.27 -30.52 8.33
C ASP A 79 5.39 -29.63 7.77
N LEU A 80 6.06 -30.13 6.74
CA LEU A 80 7.01 -29.35 5.95
C LEU A 80 6.24 -28.60 4.86
N VAL A 81 6.38 -27.28 4.82
CA VAL A 81 5.71 -26.41 3.85
C VAL A 81 6.71 -25.62 3.04
N GLU A 82 6.35 -25.34 1.78
CA GLU A 82 7.12 -24.50 0.89
C GLU A 82 6.66 -23.03 0.95
N LYS A 83 7.56 -22.10 0.65
CA LYS A 83 7.21 -20.68 0.52
C LYS A 83 6.12 -20.50 -0.54
N GLY A 84 5.05 -19.80 -0.16
CA GLY A 84 3.88 -19.53 -1.00
C GLY A 84 2.81 -20.62 -0.94
N GLN A 85 3.07 -21.75 -0.28
CA GLN A 85 2.05 -22.78 -0.06
C GLN A 85 0.92 -22.24 0.82
N THR A 86 -0.33 -22.46 0.41
CA THR A 86 -1.51 -22.12 1.20
C THR A 86 -1.59 -23.00 2.44
N LEU A 87 -1.69 -22.37 3.60
CA LEU A 87 -1.70 -23.02 4.91
C LEU A 87 -3.13 -23.14 5.45
N LEU A 88 -3.88 -22.04 5.39
CA LEU A 88 -5.27 -21.95 5.84
C LEU A 88 -6.05 -21.08 4.87
N ARG A 89 -7.35 -21.34 4.76
CA ARG A 89 -8.30 -20.51 4.02
C ARG A 89 -9.37 -19.99 4.97
N LEU A 90 -9.66 -18.70 4.90
CA LEU A 90 -10.75 -18.06 5.61
C LEU A 90 -12.06 -18.13 4.82
N ASP A 91 -13.19 -18.05 5.51
CA ASP A 91 -14.52 -18.04 4.91
C ASP A 91 -14.72 -16.78 4.06
N GLU A 92 -15.19 -16.99 2.84
CA GLU A 92 -15.37 -15.97 1.81
C GLU A 92 -16.84 -15.56 1.63
N ALA A 93 -17.79 -16.25 2.27
CA ALA A 93 -19.22 -16.10 2.00
C ALA A 93 -19.71 -14.65 2.15
N ASP A 94 -19.35 -13.99 3.27
CA ASP A 94 -19.77 -12.62 3.55
C ASP A 94 -19.16 -11.62 2.56
N LEU A 95 -17.84 -11.71 2.33
CA LEU A 95 -17.13 -10.82 1.39
C LEU A 95 -17.57 -11.02 -0.07
N ARG A 96 -17.89 -12.24 -0.49
CA ARG A 96 -18.46 -12.50 -1.83
C ARG A 96 -19.87 -11.94 -1.97
N SER A 97 -20.69 -12.02 -0.91
CA SER A 97 -22.02 -11.42 -0.89
C SER A 97 -21.92 -9.90 -1.01
N GLU A 98 -21.05 -9.26 -0.21
CA GLU A 98 -20.77 -7.82 -0.30
C GLU A 98 -20.27 -7.43 -1.69
N LEU A 99 -19.31 -8.18 -2.25
CA LEU A 99 -18.80 -7.93 -3.59
C LEU A 99 -19.90 -8.01 -4.64
N THR A 100 -20.78 -9.01 -4.56
CA THR A 100 -21.90 -9.18 -5.50
C THR A 100 -22.85 -7.97 -5.45
N ILE A 101 -23.17 -7.48 -4.23
CA ILE A 101 -24.01 -6.31 -4.05
C ILE A 101 -23.33 -5.05 -4.61
N THR A 102 -22.05 -4.83 -4.27
CA THR A 102 -21.28 -3.68 -4.75
C THR A 102 -21.13 -3.70 -6.27
N GLU A 103 -20.85 -4.85 -6.88
CA GLU A 103 -20.78 -5.02 -8.33
C GLU A 103 -22.13 -4.76 -9.00
N GLY A 104 -23.23 -5.29 -8.45
CA GLY A 104 -24.58 -5.03 -8.97
C GLY A 104 -24.93 -3.54 -8.96
N GLN A 105 -24.60 -2.83 -7.88
CA GLN A 105 -24.78 -1.38 -7.79
C GLN A 105 -23.88 -0.64 -8.79
N LEU A 106 -22.60 -1.01 -8.87
CA LEU A 106 -21.64 -0.39 -9.79
C LEU A 106 -22.09 -0.53 -11.25
N PHE A 107 -22.51 -1.72 -11.66
CA PHE A 107 -22.91 -1.98 -13.04
C PHE A 107 -24.22 -1.29 -13.40
N GLU A 108 -25.17 -1.13 -12.46
CA GLU A 108 -26.36 -0.31 -12.66
C GLU A 108 -25.99 1.16 -12.90
N MET A 109 -25.07 1.69 -12.10
CA MET A 109 -24.58 3.07 -12.22
C MET A 109 -23.86 3.29 -13.55
N MET A 110 -23.01 2.35 -13.97
CA MET A 110 -22.33 2.37 -15.28
C MET A 110 -23.32 2.34 -16.45
N ALA A 111 -24.34 1.48 -16.39
CA ALA A 111 -25.37 1.40 -17.42
C ALA A 111 -26.17 2.71 -17.49
N ARG A 112 -26.55 3.24 -16.32
CA ARG A 112 -27.30 4.51 -16.20
C ARG A 112 -26.47 5.69 -16.71
N ARG A 113 -25.16 5.71 -16.45
CA ARG A 113 -24.22 6.71 -16.97
C ARG A 113 -24.25 6.72 -18.49
N GLY A 114 -24.08 5.56 -19.15
CA GLY A 114 -24.10 5.46 -20.61
C GLY A 114 -25.38 6.06 -21.20
N ARG A 115 -26.56 5.74 -20.64
CA ARG A 115 -27.82 6.36 -21.08
C ARG A 115 -27.82 7.87 -20.92
N LEU A 116 -27.40 8.37 -19.77
CA LEU A 116 -27.44 9.81 -19.50
C LEU A 116 -26.41 10.59 -20.33
N GLU A 117 -25.26 10.00 -20.65
CA GLU A 117 -24.29 10.59 -21.59
C GLU A 117 -24.90 10.71 -22.99
N ALA A 118 -25.58 9.65 -23.46
CA ALA A 118 -26.33 9.70 -24.72
C ALA A 118 -27.46 10.74 -24.69
N GLU A 119 -28.17 10.91 -23.57
CA GLU A 119 -29.21 11.94 -23.41
C GLU A 119 -28.63 13.37 -23.39
N ARG A 120 -27.49 13.59 -22.73
CA ARG A 120 -26.77 14.88 -22.69
C ARG A 120 -26.33 15.31 -24.09
N ASP A 121 -25.74 14.37 -24.82
CA ASP A 121 -25.11 14.60 -26.12
C ASP A 121 -26.10 14.49 -27.28
N GLU A 122 -27.38 14.19 -26.98
CA GLU A 122 -28.44 13.96 -27.98
C GLU A 122 -28.05 12.87 -29.00
N ALA A 123 -27.31 11.86 -28.55
CA ALA A 123 -26.81 10.79 -29.38
C ALA A 123 -27.94 9.91 -29.95
N ALA A 124 -27.69 9.27 -31.08
CA ALA A 124 -28.68 8.37 -31.69
C ALA A 124 -28.83 7.04 -30.94
N ALA A 125 -27.78 6.60 -30.26
CA ALA A 125 -27.69 5.33 -29.54
C ALA A 125 -26.83 5.51 -28.28
N ILE A 126 -26.96 4.58 -27.34
CA ILE A 126 -26.14 4.55 -26.14
C ILE A 126 -24.79 3.92 -26.45
N GLU A 127 -23.72 4.55 -26.00
CA GLU A 127 -22.40 3.93 -25.96
C GLU A 127 -22.08 3.52 -24.52
N PHE A 128 -22.19 2.23 -24.24
CA PHE A 128 -21.83 1.67 -22.93
C PHE A 128 -20.34 1.43 -22.83
N ASP A 129 -19.84 1.51 -21.60
CA ASP A 129 -18.46 1.17 -21.23
C ASP A 129 -18.07 -0.24 -21.73
N PRO A 130 -16.89 -0.41 -22.36
CA PRO A 130 -16.45 -1.71 -22.86
C PRO A 130 -16.44 -2.81 -21.79
N HIS A 131 -16.05 -2.48 -20.55
CA HIS A 131 -16.01 -3.44 -19.47
C HIS A 131 -17.41 -3.98 -19.13
N LEU A 132 -18.40 -3.09 -19.08
CA LEU A 132 -19.80 -3.46 -18.85
C LEU A 132 -20.34 -4.34 -19.99
N ARG A 133 -20.02 -4.02 -21.25
CA ARG A 133 -20.45 -4.82 -22.41
C ARG A 133 -19.83 -6.20 -22.44
N GLU A 134 -18.59 -6.34 -22.01
CA GLU A 134 -17.97 -7.66 -21.92
C GLU A 134 -18.66 -8.49 -20.83
N LEU A 135 -18.87 -7.92 -19.65
CA LEU A 135 -19.57 -8.59 -18.55
C LEU A 135 -21.00 -9.01 -18.89
N ALA A 136 -21.71 -8.21 -19.69
CA ALA A 136 -23.07 -8.53 -20.13
C ALA A 136 -23.15 -9.81 -20.98
N LYS A 137 -22.06 -10.21 -21.66
CA LYS A 137 -22.05 -11.46 -22.43
C LYS A 137 -22.12 -12.70 -21.54
N ASP A 138 -21.49 -12.62 -20.37
CA ASP A 138 -21.32 -13.75 -19.47
C ASP A 138 -22.33 -13.73 -18.30
N ARG A 139 -22.84 -12.54 -17.92
CA ARG A 139 -23.73 -12.34 -16.78
C ARG A 139 -25.09 -11.79 -17.23
N ALA A 140 -26.11 -12.65 -17.17
CA ALA A 140 -27.49 -12.31 -17.56
C ALA A 140 -28.05 -11.08 -16.81
N GLU A 141 -27.76 -10.96 -15.52
CA GLU A 141 -28.21 -9.83 -14.70
C GLU A 141 -27.65 -8.48 -15.21
N VAL A 142 -26.42 -8.48 -15.75
CA VAL A 142 -25.78 -7.28 -16.31
C VAL A 142 -26.38 -6.96 -17.69
N ASP A 143 -26.64 -7.98 -18.51
CA ASP A 143 -27.34 -7.81 -19.79
C ASP A 143 -28.74 -7.20 -19.60
N ASP A 144 -29.49 -7.68 -18.60
CA ASP A 144 -30.81 -7.13 -18.25
C ASP A 144 -30.75 -5.64 -17.89
N LEU A 145 -29.71 -5.21 -17.17
CA LEU A 145 -29.47 -3.79 -16.85
C LEU A 145 -29.21 -2.97 -18.13
N VAL A 146 -28.32 -3.45 -19.00
CA VAL A 146 -27.97 -2.80 -20.27
C VAL A 146 -29.21 -2.66 -21.15
N GLN A 147 -29.93 -3.75 -21.41
CA GLN A 147 -31.15 -3.74 -22.21
C GLN A 147 -32.25 -2.87 -21.58
N GLY A 148 -32.34 -2.87 -20.25
CA GLY A 148 -33.26 -2.00 -19.50
C GLY A 148 -33.01 -0.52 -19.79
N GLN A 149 -31.74 -0.09 -19.77
CA GLN A 149 -31.36 1.29 -20.09
C GLN A 149 -31.61 1.63 -21.56
N GLU A 150 -31.36 0.70 -22.50
CA GLU A 150 -31.69 0.92 -23.91
C GLU A 150 -33.18 1.10 -24.16
N ARG A 151 -34.04 0.26 -23.55
CA ARG A 151 -35.50 0.38 -23.65
C ARG A 151 -35.96 1.73 -23.09
N LEU A 152 -35.44 2.12 -21.93
CA LEU A 152 -35.77 3.40 -21.30
C LEU A 152 -35.35 4.59 -22.18
N PHE A 153 -34.15 4.55 -22.75
CA PHE A 153 -33.65 5.58 -23.65
C PHE A 153 -34.53 5.75 -24.89
N ARG A 154 -34.86 4.64 -25.58
CA ARG A 154 -35.74 4.65 -26.75
C ARG A 154 -37.12 5.19 -26.40
N ALA A 155 -37.70 4.76 -25.27
CA ALA A 155 -39.00 5.24 -24.81
C ALA A 155 -39.00 6.74 -24.51
N ARG A 156 -37.97 7.25 -23.83
CA ARG A 156 -37.81 8.68 -23.52
C ARG A 156 -37.67 9.51 -24.79
N ARG A 157 -36.78 9.10 -25.70
CA ARG A 157 -36.57 9.78 -26.99
C ARG A 157 -37.85 9.81 -27.82
N ALA A 158 -38.58 8.70 -27.89
CA ALA A 158 -39.87 8.63 -28.60
C ALA A 158 -40.97 9.47 -27.94
N SER A 159 -40.98 9.62 -26.61
CA SER A 159 -41.93 10.50 -25.93
C SER A 159 -41.73 11.96 -26.32
N VAL A 160 -40.47 12.38 -26.35
CA VAL A 160 -40.09 13.76 -26.65
C VAL A 160 -40.35 14.08 -28.12
N GLN A 161 -39.97 13.17 -29.02
CA GLN A 161 -40.21 13.36 -30.44
C GLN A 161 -41.70 13.56 -30.73
N ARG A 162 -42.58 12.81 -30.04
CA ARG A 162 -44.03 13.00 -30.16
C ARG A 162 -44.51 14.35 -29.63
N GLU A 163 -43.90 14.86 -28.57
CA GLU A 163 -44.22 16.17 -28.02
C GLU A 163 -43.78 17.30 -28.97
N VAL A 164 -42.59 17.20 -29.54
CA VAL A 164 -42.09 18.10 -30.60
C VAL A 164 -43.03 18.09 -31.80
N GLU A 165 -43.37 16.91 -32.33
CA GLU A 165 -44.30 16.76 -33.46
C GLU A 165 -45.68 17.39 -33.18
N GLN A 166 -46.15 17.32 -31.93
CA GLN A 166 -47.41 17.94 -31.53
C GLN A 166 -47.32 19.47 -31.52
N LEU A 167 -46.22 20.04 -31.03
CA LEU A 167 -45.97 21.49 -31.04
C LEU A 167 -45.81 22.01 -32.47
N GLU A 168 -45.07 21.31 -33.32
CA GLU A 168 -44.88 21.64 -34.74
C GLU A 168 -46.22 21.63 -35.50
N LYS A 169 -47.08 20.62 -35.26
CA LYS A 169 -48.43 20.58 -35.87
C LYS A 169 -49.31 21.76 -35.44
N ARG A 170 -49.20 22.21 -34.18
CA ARG A 170 -49.91 23.40 -33.70
C ARG A 170 -49.38 24.67 -34.37
N ALA A 171 -48.07 24.79 -34.55
CA ALA A 171 -47.46 25.90 -35.26
C ALA A 171 -47.95 25.95 -36.72
N ALA A 172 -47.93 24.82 -37.43
CA ALA A 172 -48.44 24.72 -38.80
C ALA A 172 -49.92 25.11 -38.92
N GLN A 173 -50.77 24.71 -37.97
CA GLN A 173 -52.18 25.13 -37.95
C GLN A 173 -52.33 26.66 -37.78
N ILE A 174 -51.45 27.31 -37.01
CA ILE A 174 -51.46 28.77 -36.85
C ILE A 174 -50.94 29.45 -38.12
N GLU A 175 -49.98 28.86 -38.83
CA GLU A 175 -49.55 29.36 -40.14
C GLU A 175 -50.69 29.34 -41.16
N ASP A 176 -51.49 28.27 -41.21
CA ASP A 176 -52.69 28.21 -42.04
C ASP A 176 -53.71 29.30 -41.67
N GLN A 177 -53.86 29.60 -40.38
CA GLN A 177 -54.69 30.71 -39.91
C GLN A 177 -54.16 32.07 -40.40
N ILE A 178 -52.83 32.28 -40.36
CA ILE A 178 -52.19 33.50 -40.87
C ILE A 178 -52.46 33.67 -42.36
N ILE A 179 -52.41 32.60 -43.15
CA ILE A 179 -52.73 32.64 -44.59
C ILE A 179 -54.16 33.16 -44.80
N GLY A 180 -55.13 32.68 -44.00
CA GLY A 180 -56.51 33.17 -44.04
C GLY A 180 -56.64 34.66 -43.68
N VAL A 181 -55.95 35.10 -42.63
CA VAL A 181 -55.94 36.52 -42.22
C VAL A 181 -55.30 37.41 -43.30
N LEU A 182 -54.22 36.97 -43.93
CA LEU A 182 -53.56 37.70 -45.01
C LEU A 182 -54.49 37.87 -46.23
N ALA A 183 -55.26 36.84 -46.57
CA ALA A 183 -56.27 36.92 -47.63
C ALA A 183 -57.37 37.94 -47.29
N GLN A 184 -57.83 37.97 -46.03
CA GLN A 184 -58.79 38.98 -45.56
C GLN A 184 -58.20 40.39 -45.61
N GLN A 185 -56.95 40.59 -45.17
CA GLN A 185 -56.27 41.88 -45.28
C GLN A 185 -56.18 42.35 -46.73
N ALA A 186 -55.84 41.46 -47.67
CA ALA A 186 -55.79 41.78 -49.09
C ALA A 186 -57.17 42.22 -49.64
N ALA A 187 -58.24 41.51 -49.29
CA ALA A 187 -59.60 41.88 -49.67
C ALA A 187 -60.04 43.24 -49.09
N THR A 188 -59.73 43.51 -47.82
CA THR A 188 -60.04 44.80 -47.18
C THR A 188 -59.23 45.95 -47.79
N ARG A 189 -57.96 45.72 -48.15
CA ARG A 189 -57.15 46.71 -48.89
C ARG A 189 -57.77 47.04 -50.24
N GLU A 190 -58.26 46.04 -50.98
CA GLU A 190 -58.95 46.27 -52.24
C GLU A 190 -60.24 47.08 -52.06
N GLN A 191 -61.05 46.74 -51.05
CA GLN A 191 -62.26 47.52 -50.72
C GLN A 191 -61.94 48.97 -50.36
N LEU A 192 -60.85 49.22 -49.63
CA LEU A 192 -60.38 50.57 -49.32
C LEU A 192 -60.02 51.36 -50.58
N LEU A 193 -59.35 50.74 -51.55
CA LEU A 193 -59.01 51.37 -52.82
C LEU A 193 -60.27 51.78 -53.60
N LEU A 194 -61.27 50.89 -53.67
CA LEU A 194 -62.54 51.17 -54.35
C LEU A 194 -63.32 52.30 -53.67
N ILE A 195 -63.41 52.27 -52.32
CA ILE A 195 -64.07 53.33 -51.54
C ILE A 195 -63.34 54.66 -51.67
N ASP A 196 -62.01 54.67 -51.73
CA ASP A 196 -61.23 55.90 -51.92
C ASP A 196 -61.47 56.52 -53.31
N GLN A 197 -61.60 55.71 -54.36
CA GLN A 197 -61.99 56.17 -55.69
C GLN A 197 -63.41 56.76 -55.69
N GLU A 198 -64.38 56.05 -55.11
CA GLU A 198 -65.77 56.52 -55.04
C GLU A 198 -65.89 57.81 -54.23
N LEU A 199 -65.19 57.89 -53.09
CA LEU A 199 -65.14 59.06 -52.25
C LEU A 199 -64.54 60.27 -52.99
N SER A 200 -63.47 60.06 -53.76
CA SER A 200 -62.86 61.13 -54.58
C SER A 200 -63.82 61.66 -55.64
N ASN A 201 -64.52 60.76 -56.34
CA ASN A 201 -65.53 61.12 -57.35
C ASN A 201 -66.70 61.89 -56.73
N GLN A 202 -67.27 61.38 -55.63
CA GLN A 202 -68.39 62.03 -54.93
C GLN A 202 -68.00 63.37 -54.30
N GLN A 203 -66.77 63.50 -53.79
CA GLN A 203 -66.26 64.78 -53.30
C GLN A 203 -66.20 65.80 -54.45
N SER A 204 -65.67 65.42 -55.62
CA SER A 204 -65.62 66.32 -56.78
C SER A 204 -67.02 66.76 -57.25
N LEU A 205 -68.01 65.86 -57.22
CA LEU A 205 -69.40 66.20 -57.54
C LEU A 205 -70.01 67.14 -56.48
N LEU A 206 -69.74 66.90 -55.20
CA LEU A 206 -70.21 67.75 -54.10
C LEU A 206 -69.65 69.16 -54.22
N ASP A 207 -68.35 69.30 -54.53
CA ASP A 207 -67.68 70.60 -54.70
C ASP A 207 -68.27 71.42 -55.86
N ARG A 208 -68.88 70.75 -56.85
CA ARG A 208 -69.64 71.35 -57.96
C ARG A 208 -71.14 71.56 -57.66
N GLY A 209 -71.60 71.20 -56.46
CA GLY A 209 -73.01 71.27 -56.06
C GLY A 209 -73.90 70.17 -56.64
N LEU A 210 -73.32 69.09 -57.18
CA LEU A 210 -74.01 68.01 -57.89
C LEU A 210 -74.24 66.75 -57.05
N ALA A 211 -73.80 66.73 -55.79
CA ALA A 211 -73.99 65.61 -54.85
C ALA A 211 -74.40 66.11 -53.46
N GLN A 212 -74.91 65.19 -52.62
CA GLN A 212 -75.30 65.49 -51.24
C GLN A 212 -74.15 65.22 -50.27
N ALA A 213 -73.92 66.12 -49.31
CA ALA A 213 -72.86 65.97 -48.30
C ALA A 213 -73.01 64.69 -47.44
N SER A 214 -74.24 64.23 -47.23
CA SER A 214 -74.55 62.99 -46.51
C SER A 214 -73.90 61.74 -47.14
N VAL A 215 -73.84 61.68 -48.48
CA VAL A 215 -73.24 60.57 -49.23
C VAL A 215 -71.73 60.51 -48.99
N VAL A 216 -71.05 61.65 -49.13
CA VAL A 216 -69.60 61.77 -48.87
C VAL A 216 -69.27 61.41 -47.42
N LEU A 217 -70.04 61.89 -46.45
CA LEU A 217 -69.84 61.56 -45.03
C LEU A 217 -70.02 60.07 -44.73
N ASN A 218 -70.99 59.41 -45.37
CA ASN A 218 -71.18 57.97 -45.24
C ASN A 218 -69.98 57.20 -45.83
N LEU A 219 -69.49 57.57 -47.02
CA LEU A 219 -68.29 56.94 -47.61
C LEU A 219 -67.06 57.13 -46.73
N ARG A 220 -66.86 58.32 -46.13
CA ARG A 220 -65.79 58.55 -45.16
C ARG A 220 -65.92 57.65 -43.93
N ARG A 221 -67.13 57.46 -43.40
CA ARG A 221 -67.38 56.55 -42.27
C ARG A 221 -67.08 55.10 -42.66
N THR A 222 -67.50 54.66 -43.85
CA THR A 222 -67.20 53.32 -44.38
C THR A 222 -65.71 53.11 -44.53
N ARG A 223 -64.98 54.07 -45.11
CA ARG A 223 -63.51 54.03 -45.21
C ARG A 223 -62.86 53.88 -43.84
N ALA A 224 -63.26 54.71 -42.87
CA ALA A 224 -62.71 54.66 -41.52
C ALA A 224 -62.97 53.31 -40.84
N ASN A 225 -64.17 52.74 -41.01
CA ASN A 225 -64.50 51.41 -40.51
C ASN A 225 -63.62 50.32 -41.15
N LEU A 226 -63.46 50.34 -42.48
CA LEU A 226 -62.59 49.39 -43.19
C LEU A 226 -61.11 49.52 -42.79
N GLN A 227 -60.63 50.74 -42.55
CA GLN A 227 -59.29 50.96 -41.99
C GLN A 227 -59.16 50.38 -40.59
N GLY A 228 -60.18 50.54 -39.75
CA GLY A 228 -60.25 49.91 -38.42
C GLY A 228 -60.16 48.39 -38.51
N THR A 229 -60.99 47.76 -39.35
CA THR A 229 -60.95 46.31 -39.60
C THR A 229 -59.59 45.85 -40.14
N LEU A 230 -58.96 46.59 -41.06
CA LEU A 230 -57.62 46.25 -41.53
C LEU A 230 -56.59 46.29 -40.39
N GLY A 231 -56.68 47.27 -39.50
CA GLY A 231 -55.85 47.36 -38.30
C GLY A 231 -56.04 46.17 -37.35
N GLU A 232 -57.28 45.74 -37.12
CA GLU A 232 -57.61 44.55 -36.33
C GLU A 232 -57.02 43.27 -36.94
N LEU A 233 -57.10 43.11 -38.27
CA LEU A 233 -56.52 41.96 -38.98
C LEU A 233 -54.99 41.94 -38.91
N ILE A 234 -54.33 43.10 -39.02
CA ILE A 234 -52.87 43.20 -38.86
C ILE A 234 -52.46 42.84 -37.42
N ALA A 235 -53.19 43.32 -36.41
CA ALA A 235 -52.94 42.95 -35.02
C ALA A 235 -53.15 41.44 -34.79
N SER A 236 -54.18 40.85 -35.41
CA SER A 236 -54.44 39.41 -35.34
C SER A 236 -53.31 38.58 -35.95
N GLU A 237 -52.79 38.98 -37.11
CA GLU A 237 -51.62 38.35 -37.73
C GLU A 237 -50.40 38.41 -36.79
N ALA A 238 -50.09 39.59 -36.25
CA ALA A 238 -48.96 39.77 -35.36
C ALA A 238 -49.08 38.89 -34.10
N GLN A 239 -50.27 38.79 -33.52
CA GLN A 239 -50.53 37.91 -32.37
C GLN A 239 -50.36 36.43 -32.74
N ALA A 240 -50.82 36.01 -33.92
CA ALA A 240 -50.64 34.64 -34.39
C ALA A 240 -49.17 34.29 -34.59
N ARG A 241 -48.37 35.19 -35.18
CA ARG A 241 -46.92 35.02 -35.30
C ARG A 241 -46.23 34.91 -33.93
N GLY A 242 -46.64 35.72 -32.96
CA GLY A 242 -46.15 35.64 -31.59
C GLY A 242 -46.38 34.26 -30.95
N ARG A 243 -47.56 33.67 -31.15
CA ARG A 243 -47.86 32.30 -30.66
C ARG A 243 -46.99 31.23 -31.32
N ILE A 244 -46.66 31.36 -32.60
CA ILE A 244 -45.73 30.43 -33.28
C ILE A 244 -44.37 30.50 -32.59
N THR A 245 -43.82 31.70 -32.37
CA THR A 245 -42.55 31.89 -31.67
C THR A 245 -42.57 31.32 -30.25
N GLU A 246 -43.68 31.44 -29.52
CA GLU A 246 -43.84 30.81 -28.19
C GLU A 246 -43.72 29.28 -28.28
N LEU A 247 -44.36 28.64 -29.27
CA LEU A 247 -44.29 27.17 -29.48
C LEU A 247 -42.89 26.71 -29.91
N GLU A 248 -42.18 27.51 -30.71
CA GLU A 248 -40.78 27.24 -31.09
C GLU A 248 -39.86 27.29 -29.86
N ILE A 249 -40.04 28.28 -28.98
CA ILE A 249 -39.31 28.38 -27.72
C ILE A 249 -39.63 27.18 -26.80
N GLU A 250 -40.89 26.77 -26.73
CA GLU A 250 -41.31 25.59 -25.97
C GLU A 250 -40.61 24.31 -26.49
N THR A 251 -40.51 24.16 -27.80
CA THR A 251 -39.78 23.05 -28.46
C THR A 251 -38.30 23.05 -28.07
N LEU A 252 -37.63 24.20 -28.13
CA LEU A 252 -36.22 24.35 -27.72
C LEU A 252 -36.02 24.01 -26.23
N LYS A 253 -36.99 24.40 -25.39
CA LYS A 253 -36.96 24.13 -23.94
C LYS A 253 -36.99 22.63 -23.64
N LEU A 254 -37.73 21.82 -24.40
CA LEU A 254 -37.77 20.36 -24.22
C LEU A 254 -36.39 19.70 -24.42
N GLY A 255 -35.57 20.21 -25.33
CA GLY A 255 -34.19 19.75 -25.53
C GLY A 255 -33.29 20.15 -24.35
N THR A 256 -33.29 21.45 -24.03
CA THR A 256 -32.50 22.02 -22.95
C THR A 256 -32.78 21.38 -21.59
N GLN A 257 -34.05 21.21 -21.22
CA GLN A 257 -34.43 20.58 -19.94
C GLN A 257 -33.90 19.15 -19.82
N ARG A 258 -34.02 18.34 -20.89
CA ARG A 258 -33.48 16.97 -20.87
C ARG A 258 -31.98 16.96 -20.70
N ARG A 259 -31.26 17.84 -21.40
CA ARG A 259 -29.80 17.96 -21.27
C ARG A 259 -29.41 18.39 -19.86
N GLU A 260 -30.07 19.38 -19.28
CA GLU A 260 -29.81 19.85 -17.92
C GLU A 260 -30.07 18.76 -16.87
N GLU A 261 -31.18 18.03 -16.98
CA GLU A 261 -31.48 16.88 -16.12
C GLU A 261 -30.41 15.79 -16.25
N ALA A 262 -29.97 15.49 -17.47
CA ALA A 262 -28.94 14.49 -17.72
C ALA A 262 -27.59 14.90 -17.10
N ILE A 263 -27.16 16.15 -17.28
CA ILE A 263 -25.92 16.69 -16.70
C ILE A 263 -25.96 16.63 -15.18
N THR A 264 -27.07 17.06 -14.57
CA THR A 264 -27.24 17.08 -13.12
C THR A 264 -27.13 15.67 -12.54
N ARG A 265 -27.86 14.71 -13.13
CA ARG A 265 -27.82 13.31 -12.69
C ARG A 265 -26.46 12.66 -12.92
N LEU A 266 -25.78 12.96 -14.03
CA LEU A 266 -24.45 12.44 -14.33
C LEU A 266 -23.42 12.87 -13.28
N ARG A 267 -23.47 14.13 -12.84
CA ARG A 267 -22.55 14.64 -11.82
C ARG A 267 -22.68 13.84 -10.52
N ASP A 268 -23.90 13.60 -10.08
CA ASP A 268 -24.15 12.89 -8.83
C ASP A 268 -23.81 11.38 -8.95
N LEU A 269 -24.08 10.78 -10.10
CA LEU A 269 -23.72 9.39 -10.42
C LEU A 269 -22.22 9.14 -10.44
N ARG A 270 -21.45 10.06 -11.03
CA ARG A 270 -20.01 9.85 -11.23
C ARG A 270 -19.25 9.77 -9.90
N TYR A 271 -19.71 10.50 -8.88
CA TYR A 271 -19.15 10.39 -7.54
C TYR A 271 -19.41 9.00 -6.93
N GLN A 272 -20.66 8.53 -7.00
CA GLN A 272 -21.07 7.23 -6.46
C GLN A 272 -20.36 6.07 -7.19
N GLU A 273 -20.17 6.19 -8.50
CA GLU A 273 -19.44 5.20 -9.28
C GLU A 273 -17.99 5.06 -8.80
N LEU A 274 -17.28 6.17 -8.57
CA LEU A 274 -15.91 6.14 -8.08
C LEU A 274 -15.81 5.51 -6.68
N GLU A 275 -16.75 5.82 -5.80
CA GLU A 275 -16.83 5.22 -4.46
C GLU A 275 -17.05 3.70 -4.52
N LEU A 276 -17.96 3.24 -5.39
CA LEU A 276 -18.23 1.82 -5.59
C LEU A 276 -17.06 1.10 -6.25
N MET A 277 -16.34 1.75 -7.18
CA MET A 277 -15.12 1.19 -7.78
C MET A 277 -14.03 0.97 -6.74
N GLU A 278 -13.80 1.93 -5.84
CA GLU A 278 -12.82 1.79 -4.76
C GLU A 278 -13.25 0.74 -3.73
N THR A 279 -14.54 0.71 -3.38
CA THR A 279 -15.10 -0.32 -2.50
C THR A 279 -14.92 -1.72 -3.09
N ARG A 280 -15.23 -1.89 -4.39
CA ARG A 280 -15.02 -3.15 -5.12
C ARG A 280 -13.55 -3.57 -5.09
N ARG A 281 -12.62 -2.64 -5.33
CA ARG A 281 -11.19 -2.93 -5.28
C ARG A 281 -10.75 -3.40 -3.90
N SER A 282 -11.17 -2.70 -2.84
CA SER A 282 -10.89 -3.08 -1.46
C SER A 282 -11.42 -4.47 -1.09
N LEU A 283 -12.63 -4.82 -1.58
CA LEU A 283 -13.22 -6.14 -1.38
C LEU A 283 -12.46 -7.24 -2.12
N LEU A 284 -12.03 -7.00 -3.36
CA LEU A 284 -11.18 -7.95 -4.11
C LEU A 284 -9.83 -8.14 -3.40
N ASP A 285 -9.19 -7.06 -2.97
CA ASP A 285 -7.93 -7.12 -2.23
C ASP A 285 -8.08 -7.89 -0.91
N ARG A 286 -9.26 -7.83 -0.28
CA ARG A 286 -9.58 -8.62 0.93
C ARG A 286 -9.83 -10.09 0.63
N LEU A 287 -10.57 -10.40 -0.44
CA LEU A 287 -10.81 -11.76 -0.90
C LEU A 287 -9.49 -12.47 -1.25
N ASP A 288 -8.58 -11.79 -1.93
CA ASP A 288 -7.25 -12.31 -2.29
C ASP A 288 -6.39 -12.63 -1.06
N ARG A 289 -6.64 -11.97 0.08
CA ARG A 289 -5.93 -12.22 1.35
C ARG A 289 -6.55 -13.31 2.22
N LEU A 290 -7.71 -13.85 1.87
CA LEU A 290 -8.34 -14.94 2.64
C LEU A 290 -7.51 -16.23 2.62
N GLU A 291 -6.63 -16.39 1.64
CA GLU A 291 -5.64 -17.47 1.61
C GLU A 291 -4.38 -17.05 2.39
N ILE A 292 -4.19 -17.67 3.56
CA ILE A 292 -3.01 -17.46 4.38
C ILE A 292 -1.90 -18.38 3.86
N THR A 293 -0.87 -17.81 3.25
CA THR A 293 0.25 -18.54 2.65
C THR A 293 1.52 -18.49 3.50
N ALA A 294 2.42 -19.44 3.29
CA ALA A 294 3.72 -19.48 3.96
C ALA A 294 4.69 -18.40 3.44
N PRO A 295 5.17 -17.46 4.28
CA PRO A 295 6.16 -16.46 3.85
C PRO A 295 7.56 -17.06 3.58
N VAL A 296 7.86 -18.21 4.18
CA VAL A 296 9.14 -18.94 4.07
C VAL A 296 8.88 -20.44 4.10
N SER A 297 9.75 -21.24 3.47
CA SER A 297 9.69 -22.70 3.61
C SER A 297 10.16 -23.11 5.01
N GLY A 298 9.54 -24.12 5.62
CA GLY A 298 9.89 -24.57 6.96
C GLY A 298 8.89 -25.59 7.52
N ILE A 299 9.09 -25.94 8.78
CA ILE A 299 8.18 -26.82 9.51
C ILE A 299 7.15 -25.98 10.26
N VAL A 300 5.89 -26.38 10.18
CA VAL A 300 4.76 -25.77 10.92
C VAL A 300 4.86 -26.08 12.41
N TYR A 301 4.80 -25.04 13.23
CA TYR A 301 4.89 -25.15 14.69
C TYR A 301 3.93 -24.20 15.40
N GLY A 302 3.38 -24.63 16.52
CA GLY A 302 2.57 -23.80 17.41
C GLY A 302 1.26 -23.33 16.78
N MET A 303 0.56 -24.21 16.06
CA MET A 303 -0.76 -23.90 15.50
C MET A 303 -1.77 -23.59 16.61
N THR A 304 -2.33 -22.38 16.58
CA THR A 304 -3.40 -21.95 17.51
C THR A 304 -4.78 -22.42 17.06
N VAL A 305 -4.95 -22.67 15.76
CA VAL A 305 -6.20 -23.12 15.16
C VAL A 305 -6.07 -24.56 14.70
N ARG A 306 -6.91 -25.46 15.23
CA ARG A 306 -6.88 -26.90 14.94
C ARG A 306 -8.18 -27.43 14.36
N THR A 307 -9.25 -26.65 14.43
CA THR A 307 -10.58 -27.05 13.96
C THR A 307 -11.10 -26.05 12.94
N PRO A 308 -11.72 -26.51 11.84
CA PRO A 308 -12.50 -25.63 10.97
C PRO A 308 -13.55 -24.85 11.78
N ARG A 309 -13.95 -23.67 11.29
CA ARG A 309 -14.84 -22.71 11.93
C ARG A 309 -14.32 -22.05 13.21
N SER A 310 -13.03 -22.18 13.51
CA SER A 310 -12.40 -21.36 14.54
C SER A 310 -12.33 -19.91 14.07
N VAL A 311 -12.41 -18.98 15.03
CA VAL A 311 -12.36 -17.54 14.75
C VAL A 311 -10.97 -17.01 15.08
N ILE A 312 -10.35 -16.33 14.12
CA ILE A 312 -9.06 -15.65 14.25
C ILE A 312 -9.31 -14.15 14.37
N ARG A 313 -8.68 -13.48 15.34
CA ARG A 313 -8.74 -12.02 15.44
C ARG A 313 -7.68 -11.36 14.54
N PRO A 314 -7.91 -10.10 14.12
CA PRO A 314 -6.90 -9.29 13.45
C PRO A 314 -5.53 -9.35 14.12
N ALA A 315 -4.48 -9.65 13.33
CA ALA A 315 -3.08 -9.71 13.74
C ALA A 315 -2.72 -10.77 14.81
N ASP A 316 -3.64 -11.67 15.18
CA ASP A 316 -3.31 -12.78 16.07
C ASP A 316 -2.41 -13.80 15.35
N PRO A 317 -1.36 -14.33 16.02
CA PRO A 317 -0.55 -15.42 15.49
C PRO A 317 -1.39 -16.68 15.25
N VAL A 318 -1.39 -17.18 14.01
CA VAL A 318 -2.09 -18.40 13.62
C VAL A 318 -1.18 -19.62 13.79
N LEU A 319 0.05 -19.50 13.32
CA LEU A 319 1.11 -20.51 13.48
C LEU A 319 2.49 -19.87 13.30
N PHE A 320 3.53 -20.65 13.58
CA PHE A 320 4.91 -20.29 13.32
C PHE A 320 5.53 -21.24 12.29
N LEU A 321 6.42 -20.71 11.46
CA LEU A 321 7.24 -21.50 10.55
C LEU A 321 8.69 -21.50 11.02
N VAL A 322 9.28 -22.69 11.13
CA VAL A 322 10.68 -22.90 11.50
C VAL A 322 11.46 -23.34 10.25
N PRO A 323 12.24 -22.45 9.62
CA PRO A 323 12.98 -22.80 8.42
C PRO A 323 14.08 -23.82 8.73
N GLN A 324 14.23 -24.81 7.84
CA GLN A 324 15.20 -25.91 8.04
C GLN A 324 16.61 -25.53 7.59
N ASP A 325 16.74 -24.61 6.63
CA ASP A 325 18.02 -24.16 6.07
C ASP A 325 18.58 -22.93 6.79
N ARG A 326 18.67 -22.99 8.12
CA ARG A 326 19.24 -21.88 8.91
C ARG A 326 20.70 -22.14 9.26
N PRO A 327 21.56 -21.11 9.16
CA PRO A 327 22.94 -21.23 9.60
C PRO A 327 22.94 -21.52 11.11
N LEU A 328 23.74 -22.51 11.51
CA LEU A 328 23.97 -22.80 12.91
C LEU A 328 24.75 -21.65 13.53
N VAL A 329 24.28 -21.16 14.68
CA VAL A 329 24.96 -20.14 15.48
C VAL A 329 25.43 -20.77 16.78
N ILE A 330 26.51 -20.25 17.34
CA ILE A 330 27.06 -20.76 18.59
C ILE A 330 26.65 -19.79 19.70
N ALA A 331 25.86 -20.26 20.65
CA ALA A 331 25.47 -19.49 21.82
C ALA A 331 26.43 -19.80 22.98
N ALA A 332 27.37 -18.90 23.21
CA ALA A 332 28.34 -18.98 24.29
C ALA A 332 27.86 -18.20 25.53
N ARG A 333 28.10 -18.77 26.72
CA ARG A 333 27.79 -18.19 28.02
C ARG A 333 29.04 -17.56 28.60
N VAL A 334 29.04 -16.24 28.68
CA VAL A 334 30.14 -15.44 29.22
C VAL A 334 29.86 -15.15 30.70
N ALA A 335 30.86 -15.32 31.55
CA ALA A 335 30.76 -14.99 32.96
C ALA A 335 30.61 -13.47 33.16
N PRO A 336 29.78 -13.00 34.12
CA PRO A 336 29.62 -11.57 34.41
C PRO A 336 30.93 -10.85 34.73
N THR A 337 31.94 -11.57 35.23
CA THR A 337 33.28 -11.06 35.52
C THR A 337 34.05 -10.60 34.29
N ASP A 338 33.70 -11.10 33.11
CA ASP A 338 34.43 -10.86 31.85
C ASP A 338 33.66 -9.97 30.87
N ILE A 339 32.56 -9.36 31.32
CA ILE A 339 31.69 -8.49 30.50
C ILE A 339 32.45 -7.33 29.83
N ASP A 340 33.44 -6.75 30.52
CA ASP A 340 34.21 -5.60 30.07
C ASP A 340 35.18 -5.92 28.93
N GLN A 341 35.39 -7.21 28.65
CA GLN A 341 36.35 -7.70 27.66
C GLN A 341 35.70 -8.13 26.34
N ILE A 342 34.36 -8.25 26.28
CA ILE A 342 33.63 -8.78 25.11
C ILE A 342 32.99 -7.66 24.28
N HIS A 343 33.19 -7.70 22.96
CA HIS A 343 32.64 -6.74 22.01
C HIS A 343 32.24 -7.44 20.70
N VAL A 344 31.22 -6.90 20.02
CA VAL A 344 30.79 -7.37 18.70
C VAL A 344 31.94 -7.20 17.68
N GLY A 345 32.16 -8.22 16.85
CA GLY A 345 33.23 -8.29 15.85
C GLY A 345 34.55 -8.90 16.32
N GLN A 346 34.66 -9.28 17.60
CA GLN A 346 35.86 -9.97 18.10
C GLN A 346 36.03 -11.36 17.49
N ALA A 347 37.27 -11.70 17.17
CA ALA A 347 37.64 -13.03 16.70
C ALA A 347 37.57 -14.06 17.83
N VAL A 348 37.02 -15.23 17.53
CA VAL A 348 36.82 -16.34 18.45
C VAL A 348 37.45 -17.59 17.84
N SER A 349 38.25 -18.31 18.62
CA SER A 349 38.60 -19.71 18.32
C SER A 349 37.61 -20.63 19.03
N ILE A 350 36.99 -21.53 18.28
CA ILE A 350 35.96 -22.45 18.76
C ILE A 350 36.56 -23.85 18.77
N ARG A 351 36.41 -24.51 19.91
CA ARG A 351 36.68 -25.93 20.08
C ARG A 351 35.38 -26.67 20.29
N LEU A 352 35.30 -27.87 19.71
CA LEU A 352 34.18 -28.78 19.82
C LEU A 352 34.63 -29.97 20.68
N PRO A 353 34.42 -29.95 22.01
CA PRO A 353 34.90 -31.00 22.91
C PRO A 353 34.29 -32.38 22.58
N ALA A 354 33.12 -32.38 21.92
CA ALA A 354 32.42 -33.58 21.49
C ALA A 354 33.09 -34.31 20.31
N LEU A 355 34.07 -33.71 19.64
CA LEU A 355 34.79 -34.28 18.49
C LEU A 355 36.24 -34.67 18.84
N ASP A 356 36.83 -35.58 18.07
CA ASP A 356 38.22 -36.01 18.27
C ASP A 356 39.20 -34.84 18.00
N GLN A 357 39.83 -34.34 19.07
CA GLN A 357 40.75 -33.20 19.05
C GLN A 357 42.02 -33.44 18.22
N ARG A 358 42.35 -34.68 17.89
CA ARG A 358 43.51 -35.00 17.04
C ARG A 358 43.24 -34.79 15.56
N GLN A 359 41.97 -34.85 15.16
CA GLN A 359 41.53 -34.80 13.77
C GLN A 359 40.72 -33.54 13.45
N THR A 360 40.14 -32.90 14.48
CA THR A 360 39.29 -31.72 14.35
C THR A 360 40.12 -30.45 14.53
N PRO A 361 40.27 -29.60 13.49
CA PRO A 361 40.95 -28.32 13.64
C PRO A 361 40.13 -27.36 14.53
N GLU A 362 40.81 -26.38 15.13
CA GLU A 362 40.12 -25.23 15.73
C GLU A 362 39.39 -24.44 14.63
N LEU A 363 38.13 -24.11 14.89
CA LEU A 363 37.30 -23.34 13.99
C LEU A 363 37.36 -21.85 14.36
N PHE A 364 37.39 -20.98 13.37
CA PHE A 364 37.38 -19.54 13.60
C PHE A 364 35.99 -18.94 13.35
N GLY A 365 35.66 -17.93 14.13
CA GLY A 365 34.42 -17.17 13.97
C GLY A 365 34.51 -15.81 14.61
N SER A 366 33.41 -15.07 14.56
CA SER A 366 33.31 -13.74 15.14
C SER A 366 32.05 -13.58 15.98
N VAL A 367 32.15 -12.78 17.05
CA VAL A 367 31.00 -12.43 17.90
C VAL A 367 30.08 -11.53 17.09
N THR A 368 28.87 -11.98 16.78
CA THR A 368 27.87 -11.22 16.02
C THR A 368 26.91 -10.45 16.91
N LEU A 369 26.57 -11.01 18.07
CA LEU A 369 25.66 -10.41 19.03
C LEU A 369 26.16 -10.66 20.45
N PHE A 370 26.04 -9.65 21.31
CA PHE A 370 26.29 -9.79 22.74
C PHE A 370 25.09 -9.23 23.50
N SER A 371 24.55 -9.98 24.45
CA SER A 371 23.36 -9.57 25.19
C SER A 371 23.65 -8.33 26.05
N ALA A 372 22.74 -7.36 26.00
CA ALA A 372 22.84 -6.15 26.81
C ALA A 372 22.53 -6.42 28.30
N ASP A 373 21.83 -7.51 28.60
CA ASP A 373 21.45 -7.92 29.94
C ASP A 373 21.93 -9.34 30.26
N ALA A 374 22.05 -9.63 31.56
CA ALA A 374 22.46 -10.92 32.06
C ALA A 374 21.26 -11.85 32.20
N PHE A 375 21.38 -13.06 31.67
CA PHE A 375 20.41 -14.12 31.86
C PHE A 375 20.74 -14.91 33.12
N GLN A 376 19.72 -15.50 33.75
CA GLN A 376 19.90 -16.40 34.88
C GLN A 376 19.59 -17.82 34.43
N ASP A 377 20.49 -18.76 34.72
CA ASP A 377 20.26 -20.17 34.47
C ASP A 377 19.24 -20.73 35.48
N GLU A 378 18.09 -21.22 35.01
CA GLU A 378 17.01 -21.73 35.85
C GLU A 378 17.42 -22.94 36.71
N ALA A 379 18.43 -23.71 36.28
CA ALA A 379 18.89 -24.90 36.99
C ALA A 379 19.99 -24.61 38.02
N SER A 380 20.91 -23.68 37.71
CA SER A 380 22.07 -23.38 38.55
C SER A 380 21.99 -22.05 39.30
N GLY A 381 21.03 -21.18 38.94
CA GLY A 381 20.88 -19.84 39.50
C GLY A 381 22.00 -18.86 39.12
N GLN A 382 22.99 -19.29 38.32
CA GLN A 382 24.13 -18.48 37.92
C GLN A 382 23.72 -17.47 36.83
N SER A 383 24.20 -16.24 36.98
CA SER A 383 24.02 -15.19 35.99
C SER A 383 25.09 -15.29 34.90
N TYR A 384 24.71 -15.17 33.63
CA TYR A 384 25.61 -15.21 32.47
C TYR A 384 25.15 -14.25 31.38
N TYR A 385 26.09 -13.75 30.59
CA TYR A 385 25.80 -13.00 29.37
C TYR A 385 25.85 -13.95 28.17
N ARG A 386 24.99 -13.72 27.18
CA ARG A 386 24.92 -14.53 25.96
C ARG A 386 25.71 -13.84 24.85
N ALA A 387 26.72 -14.52 24.33
CA ALA A 387 27.43 -14.13 23.13
C ALA A 387 27.04 -15.08 21.98
N GLU A 388 26.53 -14.54 20.88
CA GLU A 388 26.29 -15.31 19.66
C GLU A 388 27.48 -15.17 18.73
N ILE A 389 27.98 -16.32 18.29
CA ILE A 389 29.20 -16.43 17.51
C ILE A 389 28.85 -17.12 16.20
N LYS A 390 29.23 -16.49 15.09
CA LYS A 390 29.07 -17.04 13.76
C LYS A 390 30.41 -17.53 13.25
N LEU A 391 30.42 -18.75 12.72
CA LEU A 391 31.60 -19.32 12.06
C LEU A 391 31.93 -18.54 10.78
N ASP A 392 33.23 -18.39 10.50
CA ASP A 392 33.68 -17.73 9.28
C ASP A 392 33.40 -18.62 8.04
N PRO A 393 33.18 -18.02 6.85
CA PRO A 393 32.89 -18.80 5.64
C PRO A 393 33.99 -19.82 5.32
N GLY A 394 33.61 -21.08 5.06
CA GLY A 394 34.54 -22.17 4.73
C GLY A 394 35.14 -22.92 5.94
N GLU A 395 34.96 -22.44 7.16
CA GLU A 395 35.47 -23.13 8.37
C GLU A 395 34.73 -24.45 8.64
N MET A 396 33.43 -24.52 8.31
CA MET A 396 32.67 -25.77 8.40
C MET A 396 33.17 -26.86 7.45
N GLU A 397 33.77 -26.48 6.31
CA GLU A 397 34.29 -27.42 5.31
C GLU A 397 35.65 -28.00 5.71
N ARG A 398 36.32 -27.40 6.71
CA ARG A 398 37.60 -27.88 7.28
C ARG A 398 37.40 -29.06 8.24
N LEU A 399 36.15 -29.37 8.60
CA LEU A 399 35.82 -30.51 9.45
C LEU A 399 35.99 -31.84 8.68
N PRO A 400 36.33 -32.95 9.36
CA PRO A 400 36.45 -34.27 8.73
C PRO A 400 35.17 -34.65 7.96
N ALA A 401 35.35 -35.26 6.78
CA ALA A 401 34.24 -35.65 5.91
C ALA A 401 33.23 -36.55 6.65
N GLY A 402 31.96 -36.12 6.70
CA GLY A 402 30.88 -36.81 7.42
C GLY A 402 30.55 -36.24 8.82
N THR A 403 31.25 -35.21 9.29
CA THR A 403 30.93 -34.52 10.55
C THR A 403 29.73 -33.59 10.35
N VAL A 404 28.60 -33.89 10.99
CA VAL A 404 27.40 -33.04 10.99
C VAL A 404 27.27 -32.34 12.34
N LEU A 405 27.22 -31.01 12.32
CA LEU A 405 26.95 -30.20 13.50
C LEU A 405 25.45 -30.24 13.80
N ILE A 406 25.08 -30.59 15.02
CA ILE A 406 23.68 -30.73 15.46
C ILE A 406 23.41 -29.69 16.56
N PRO A 407 22.23 -29.05 16.59
CA PRO A 407 21.82 -28.21 17.70
C PRO A 407 21.92 -28.94 19.05
N GLY A 408 22.38 -28.25 20.09
CA GLY A 408 22.64 -28.80 21.42
C GLY A 408 24.04 -29.37 21.63
N MET A 409 24.89 -29.42 20.60
CA MET A 409 26.29 -29.84 20.74
C MET A 409 27.08 -28.83 21.61
N PRO A 410 27.81 -29.28 22.65
CA PRO A 410 28.57 -28.38 23.50
C PRO A 410 29.78 -27.81 22.76
N VAL A 411 30.08 -26.55 23.02
CA VAL A 411 31.22 -25.82 22.45
C VAL A 411 32.02 -25.13 23.56
N GLU A 412 33.30 -24.95 23.31
CA GLU A 412 34.16 -24.04 24.08
C GLU A 412 34.64 -22.94 23.15
N SER A 413 34.23 -21.71 23.42
CA SER A 413 34.64 -20.53 22.67
C SER A 413 35.72 -19.77 23.42
N TYR A 414 36.85 -19.56 22.77
CA TYR A 414 37.96 -18.73 23.22
C TYR A 414 37.85 -17.38 22.51
N ILE A 415 37.21 -16.42 23.16
CA ILE A 415 37.00 -15.07 22.61
C ILE A 415 38.28 -14.27 22.86
N ARG A 416 38.92 -13.81 21.78
CA ARG A 416 40.20 -13.09 21.87
C ARG A 416 39.99 -11.73 22.52
N THR A 417 40.69 -11.49 23.62
CA THR A 417 40.67 -10.20 24.34
C THR A 417 41.87 -9.34 23.97
N ALA A 418 41.93 -8.13 24.51
CA ALA A 418 43.02 -7.19 24.25
C ALA A 418 44.38 -7.81 24.62
N ASP A 419 45.35 -7.64 23.74
CA ASP A 419 46.73 -8.08 23.96
C ASP A 419 47.31 -7.38 25.20
N ARG A 420 47.90 -8.14 26.12
CA ARG A 420 48.51 -7.61 27.36
C ARG A 420 49.99 -7.95 27.42
N SER A 421 50.80 -7.06 27.96
CA SER A 421 52.22 -7.36 28.17
C SER A 421 52.44 -8.25 29.41
N PRO A 422 53.50 -9.07 29.44
CA PRO A 422 53.84 -9.86 30.64
C PRO A 422 53.94 -9.01 31.91
N LEU A 423 54.47 -7.77 31.80
CA LEU A 423 54.53 -6.82 32.92
C LEU A 423 53.12 -6.43 33.41
N ALA A 424 52.16 -6.26 32.50
CA ALA A 424 50.79 -5.91 32.86
C ALA A 424 50.09 -7.01 33.67
N TYR A 425 50.36 -8.29 33.41
CA TYR A 425 49.81 -9.40 34.22
C TYR A 425 50.31 -9.39 35.67
N LEU A 426 51.55 -8.94 35.90
CA LEU A 426 52.18 -8.94 37.21
C LEU A 426 51.81 -7.70 38.03
N VAL A 427 51.68 -6.54 37.36
CA VAL A 427 51.45 -5.25 38.01
C VAL A 427 49.96 -4.90 38.14
N LYS A 428 49.11 -5.29 37.18
CA LYS A 428 47.68 -4.90 37.17
C LYS A 428 46.89 -5.36 38.41
N PRO A 429 47.02 -6.61 38.92
CA PRO A 429 46.33 -7.01 40.15
C PRO A 429 46.74 -6.17 41.37
N LEU A 430 48.03 -5.79 41.45
CA LEU A 430 48.54 -4.94 42.51
C LEU A 430 48.00 -3.51 42.38
N ALA A 431 48.00 -2.96 41.17
CA ALA A 431 47.47 -1.64 40.85
C ALA A 431 45.96 -1.55 41.11
N ASP A 432 45.18 -2.54 40.66
CA ASP A 432 43.72 -2.60 40.88
C ASP A 432 43.40 -2.73 42.38
N TYR A 433 44.21 -3.47 43.15
CA TYR A 433 44.09 -3.54 44.61
C TYR A 433 44.36 -2.18 45.27
N PHE A 434 45.40 -1.44 44.85
CA PHE A 434 45.67 -0.09 45.34
C PHE A 434 44.55 0.89 44.96
N VAL A 435 44.05 0.85 43.72
CA VAL A 435 42.93 1.70 43.27
C VAL A 435 41.65 1.39 44.05
N LYS A 436 41.39 0.12 44.36
CA LYS A 436 40.23 -0.30 45.17
C LYS A 436 40.38 0.14 46.63
N ALA A 437 41.57 -0.01 47.22
CA ALA A 437 41.87 0.42 48.58
C ALA A 437 41.85 1.95 48.77
N PHE A 438 42.12 2.74 47.72
CA PHE A 438 42.02 4.20 47.75
C PHE A 438 40.63 4.76 47.39
N ARG A 439 39.69 3.91 46.93
CA ARG A 439 38.29 4.28 46.68
C ARG A 439 37.35 3.91 47.82
N GLU A 440 37.80 3.09 48.78
CA GLU A 440 37.12 2.88 50.07
C GLU A 440 37.60 3.93 51.09
N THR A 441 37.18 5.18 50.90
CA THR A 441 37.02 6.19 51.96
C THR A 441 35.78 7.03 51.69
#